data_AF-A0A7K0VEM4-F1
#
_entry.id   AF-A0A7K0VEM4-F1
#
_cell.length_a   1.000
_cell.length_b   1.000
_cell.length_c   1.000
_cell.angle_alpha   90.00
_cell.angle_beta   90.00
_cell.angle_gamma   90.00
#
_symmetry.space_group_name_H-M   'P 1'
#
loop_
_entity.id
_entity.type
_entity.pdbx_description
1 polymer ?
#
loop_
_entity_poly.entity_id
_entity_poly.type
_entity_poly.pdbx_seq_one_letter_code
_entity_poly.pdbx_strand_id
1 'polypeptide(L)' 'MDDTVRQHKYTLTEDQMPTTWYNIIPDLPVPPPPPLHPGRMDPVGPDDLAP' A
#
# COMPACT_ATOMS: atom_id res chain seq x y z
N MET A 1 34.41 21.48 -18.05
CA MET A 1 33.34 20.50 -17.82
C MET A 1 32.61 20.99 -16.59
N ASP A 2 31.34 21.36 -16.70
CA ASP A 2 30.59 21.99 -15.62
C ASP A 2 30.50 21.04 -14.41
N ASP A 3 30.96 21.53 -13.26
CA ASP A 3 31.06 20.80 -11.99
C ASP A 3 29.71 20.61 -11.27
N THR A 4 28.60 20.91 -11.95
CA THR A 4 27.25 20.76 -11.39
C THR A 4 26.60 19.46 -11.87
N VAL A 5 27.16 18.32 -11.47
CA VAL A 5 26.35 17.10 -11.43
C VAL A 5 25.32 17.30 -10.33
N ARG A 6 24.11 17.74 -10.70
CA ARG A 6 22.96 17.77 -9.79
C ARG A 6 22.85 16.38 -9.16
N GLN A 7 22.85 16.33 -7.83
CA GLN A 7 22.66 15.08 -7.10
C GLN A 7 21.38 14.39 -7.59
N HIS A 8 21.52 13.20 -8.21
CA HIS A 8 20.42 12.48 -8.88
C HIS A 8 20.06 11.17 -8.18
N LYS A 9 20.79 10.80 -7.12
CA LYS A 9 20.57 9.59 -6.33
C LYS A 9 20.69 9.89 -4.85
N TYR A 10 19.82 9.24 -4.07
CA TYR A 10 19.84 9.22 -2.60
C TYR A 10 19.74 7.76 -2.17
N THR A 11 20.70 7.28 -1.39
CA THR A 11 20.69 5.93 -0.83
C THR A 11 20.30 6.04 0.64
N LEU A 12 19.37 5.20 1.08
CA LEU A 12 19.03 5.05 2.49
C LEU A 12 19.91 3.98 3.13
N THR A 13 20.36 4.23 4.36
CA THR A 13 21.06 3.24 5.19
C THR A 13 20.04 2.34 5.92
N GLU A 14 20.50 1.23 6.49
CA GLU A 14 19.60 0.25 7.13
C GLU A 14 18.85 0.82 8.34
N ASP A 15 19.45 1.73 9.09
CA ASP A 15 18.84 2.46 10.20
C ASP A 15 17.74 3.44 9.76
N GLN A 16 17.66 3.75 8.45
CA GLN A 16 16.61 4.58 7.86
C GLN A 16 15.47 3.74 7.25
N MET A 17 15.52 2.42 7.34
CA MET A 17 14.44 1.57 6.83
C MET A 17 13.13 1.86 7.58
N PRO A 18 12.01 2.05 6.87
CA PRO A 18 10.70 2.16 7.50
C PRO A 18 10.37 0.88 8.28
N THR A 19 9.88 1.05 9.50
CA THR A 19 9.53 -0.08 10.40
C THR A 19 8.02 -0.36 10.44
N THR A 20 7.22 0.38 9.67
CA THR A 20 5.77 0.31 9.70
C THR A 20 5.20 0.38 8.28
N TRP A 21 4.15 -0.37 8.03
CA TRP A 21 3.35 -0.25 6.81
C TRP A 21 2.31 0.85 6.95
N TYR A 22 2.14 1.65 5.90
CA TYR A 22 1.10 2.66 5.83
C TYR A 22 -0.13 2.10 5.11
N ASN A 23 -1.26 2.04 5.82
CA ASN A 23 -2.56 1.70 5.23
C ASN A 23 -3.27 2.97 4.78
N ILE A 24 -3.49 3.11 3.47
CA ILE A 24 -4.13 4.30 2.86
C ILE A 24 -5.67 4.31 3.03
N ILE A 25 -6.30 3.16 3.27
CA ILE A 25 -7.76 3.03 3.37
C ILE A 25 -8.44 4.08 4.28
N PRO A 26 -7.95 4.37 5.51
CA PRO A 26 -8.57 5.37 6.39
C PRO A 26 -8.53 6.81 5.84
N ASP A 27 -7.61 7.11 4.92
CA ASP A 27 -7.43 8.46 4.38
C ASP A 27 -8.18 8.68 3.06
N LEU A 28 -8.86 7.65 2.54
CA LEU A 28 -9.67 7.78 1.33
C LEU A 28 -10.95 8.60 1.61
N PRO A 29 -11.40 9.45 0.67
CA PRO A 29 -12.63 10.24 0.85
C PRO A 29 -13.88 9.39 1.11
N VAL A 30 -13.90 8.16 0.56
CA VAL A 30 -14.93 7.15 0.76
C VAL A 30 -14.22 5.78 0.85
N PRO A 31 -14.69 4.86 1.71
CA PRO A 31 -14.12 3.52 1.78
C PRO A 31 -14.23 2.76 0.44
N PRO A 32 -13.24 1.91 0.10
CA PRO A 32 -13.38 1.03 -1.05
C PRO A 32 -14.53 0.04 -0.84
N PRO A 33 -15.21 -0.41 -1.91
CA PRO A 33 -16.26 -1.41 -1.78
C PRO A 33 -15.69 -2.72 -1.20
N PRO A 34 -16.51 -3.50 -0.48
CA PRO A 34 -16.07 -4.79 0.04
C PRO A 34 -15.71 -5.74 -1.12
N PRO A 35 -14.76 -6.66 -0.91
CA PRO A 35 -14.46 -7.69 -1.89
C PRO A 35 -15.69 -8.56 -2.13
N LEU A 36 -15.81 -9.04 -3.37
CA LEU A 36 -16.92 -9.88 -3.80
C LEU A 36 -16.52 -11.35 -3.78
N HIS A 37 -17.46 -12.22 -3.43
CA HIS A 37 -17.30 -13.65 -3.55
C HIS A 37 -17.17 -14.02 -5.04
N PRO A 38 -16.18 -14.84 -5.45
CA PRO A 38 -15.86 -15.05 -6.87
C PRO A 38 -16.98 -15.74 -7.67
N GLY A 39 -17.77 -16.60 -7.04
CA GLY A 39 -18.93 -17.27 -7.67
C GLY A 39 -20.25 -16.50 -7.62
N ARG A 40 -20.66 -16.04 -6.42
CA ARG A 40 -21.96 -15.38 -6.16
C ARG A 40 -21.97 -13.88 -6.48
N MET A 41 -20.79 -13.24 -6.58
CA MET A 41 -20.60 -11.83 -6.91
C MET A 41 -21.26 -10.85 -5.92
N ASP A 42 -21.53 -11.29 -4.70
CA ASP A 42 -21.98 -10.47 -3.59
C ASP A 42 -20.84 -10.27 -2.57
N PRO A 43 -20.96 -9.30 -1.64
CA PRO A 43 -19.92 -9.05 -0.64
C PRO A 43 -19.58 -10.30 0.18
N VAL A 44 -18.29 -10.57 0.36
CA VAL A 44 -17.82 -11.69 1.19
C VAL A 44 -18.17 -11.50 2.67
N GLY A 45 -18.59 -12.58 3.33
CA GLY A 45 -18.75 -12.66 4.78
C GLY A 45 -17.55 -13.31 5.47
N PRO A 46 -17.54 -13.40 6.82
CA PRO A 46 -16.47 -14.06 7.57
C PRO A 46 -16.24 -15.52 7.17
N ASP A 47 -17.31 -16.26 6.88
CA ASP A 47 -17.23 -17.68 6.49
C ASP A 47 -16.55 -17.88 5.12
N ASP A 48 -16.64 -16.89 4.22
CA ASP A 48 -15.95 -16.94 2.91
C ASP A 48 -14.43 -16.73 3.04
N LEU A 49 -13.97 -16.23 4.19
CA LEU A 49 -12.56 -15.93 4.50
C LEU A 49 -11.96 -16.90 5.54
N ALA A 50 -12.73 -17.90 5.97
CA ALA A 50 -12.26 -18.94 6.89
C ALA A 50 -11.23 -19.87 6.19
N PRO A 51 -10.28 -20.45 6.94
CA PRO A 51 -9.26 -21.35 6.40
C PRO A 51 -9.79 -22.72 5.97
#